data_AF-A0A2V6GCN3-F1
#
_entry.id   AF-A0A2V6GCN3-F1
#
_cell.length_a   1.000
_cell.length_b   1.000
_cell.length_c   1.000
_cell.angle_alpha   90.00
_cell.angle_beta   90.00
_cell.angle_gamma   90.00
#
_symmetry.space_group_name_H-M   'P 1'
#
loop_
_entity.id
_entity.type
_entity.pdbx_description
1 polymer ?
#
loop_
_entity_poly.entity_id
_entity_poly.type
_entity_poly.pdbx_seq_one_letter_code
_entity_poly.pdbx_strand_id
1 'polypeptide(L)'
;MTEQDVWNANKRAIASYAPTNKDLKLMWERDPKTERIITRFQSLREIGTADSISFSFGGRTRTFYVLNISNGSIRQFQKRVKALPARPDTPPAPLGSLGEGVASMFEGGKGTEDGEFDSPTGIAVDGNGNVFVADTGNGRIEKFSSTGAFLSIIGTKGSGRGQFAQPNGIAIDRAGDIYVAEAGNHRVQKLALDGTFIAEWKGPELGFHGPRRIAICPDDSIYVVDQGHNRIVKFSPDGEVLASWGSKGSGVGEFNDPTSVVVDPATNKVYVADPCNKRIQVFDSNGKFLAKWSVPQWGQPVGFEDLSIDSRTGRLYASSTHLDAVLIFDLNGTTIGTLIPKPPDKLEGPSALALVNRKLYVLNMGGNRVSIIDLQTAAEMKHRRTTTSQRVQFCRTDA
;
A
#
# COMPACT_ATOMS: atom_id res chain seq x y z
N MET A 1 -26.83 -14.37 19.75
CA MET A 1 -26.68 -14.00 18.33
C MET A 1 -25.27 -14.35 17.91
N THR A 2 -25.08 -15.17 16.90
CA THR A 2 -23.74 -15.54 16.40
C THR A 2 -23.15 -14.37 15.60
N GLU A 3 -21.83 -14.36 15.41
CA GLU A 3 -21.16 -13.36 14.56
C GLU A 3 -21.74 -13.33 13.13
N GLN A 4 -22.10 -14.51 12.60
CA GLN A 4 -22.75 -14.63 11.30
C GLN A 4 -24.15 -14.00 11.26
N ASP A 5 -24.92 -14.10 12.36
CA ASP A 5 -26.23 -13.46 12.47
C ASP A 5 -26.08 -11.94 12.48
N VAL A 6 -25.10 -11.41 13.22
CA VAL A 6 -24.80 -9.98 13.27
C VAL A 6 -24.34 -9.48 11.90
N TRP A 7 -23.50 -10.23 11.20
CA TRP A 7 -23.06 -9.92 9.84
C TRP A 7 -24.23 -9.85 8.84
N ASN A 8 -25.09 -10.86 8.84
CA ASN A 8 -26.25 -10.93 7.96
C ASN A 8 -27.25 -9.81 8.25
N ALA A 9 -27.50 -9.51 9.53
CA ALA A 9 -28.37 -8.43 9.97
C ALA A 9 -27.86 -7.07 9.47
N ASN A 10 -26.55 -6.79 9.62
CA ASN A 10 -25.94 -5.55 9.14
C ASN A 10 -26.05 -5.41 7.61
N LYS A 11 -25.68 -6.45 6.85
CA LYS A 11 -25.79 -6.42 5.38
C LYS A 11 -27.23 -6.19 4.93
N ARG A 12 -28.20 -6.84 5.57
CA ARG A 12 -29.63 -6.66 5.27
C ARG A 12 -30.08 -5.23 5.57
N ALA A 13 -29.80 -4.72 6.77
CA ALA A 13 -30.20 -3.39 7.21
C ALA A 13 -29.66 -2.29 6.28
N ILE A 14 -28.39 -2.39 5.90
CA ILE A 14 -27.76 -1.44 4.98
C ILE A 14 -28.36 -1.54 3.59
N ALA A 15 -28.60 -2.76 3.08
CA ALA A 15 -29.17 -2.97 1.76
C ALA A 15 -30.63 -2.50 1.65
N SER A 16 -31.39 -2.53 2.74
CA SER A 16 -32.78 -2.07 2.80
C SER A 16 -32.94 -0.59 3.15
N TYR A 17 -31.87 0.10 3.54
CA TYR A 17 -31.94 1.52 3.90
C TYR A 17 -32.32 2.37 2.67
N ALA A 18 -33.43 3.11 2.73
CA ALA A 18 -33.80 4.03 1.68
C ALA A 18 -33.02 5.35 1.88
N PRO A 19 -32.17 5.79 0.93
CA PRO A 19 -31.47 7.06 1.04
C PRO A 19 -32.48 8.20 1.15
N THR A 20 -32.38 8.99 2.22
CA THR A 20 -33.14 10.24 2.44
C THR A 20 -32.19 11.42 2.32
N ASN A 21 -32.59 12.66 2.64
CA ASN A 21 -31.64 13.79 2.70
C ASN A 21 -30.72 13.78 3.94
N LYS A 22 -30.56 12.63 4.61
CA LYS A 22 -29.74 12.48 5.83
C LYS A 22 -28.62 11.47 5.64
N ASP A 23 -27.51 11.73 6.32
CA ASP A 23 -26.37 10.82 6.40
C ASP A 23 -26.74 9.53 7.12
N LEU A 24 -26.13 8.42 6.70
CA LEU A 24 -26.29 7.12 7.33
C LEU A 24 -25.20 6.95 8.39
N LYS A 25 -25.61 6.73 9.64
CA LYS A 25 -24.69 6.40 10.73
C LYS A 25 -24.82 4.94 11.11
N LEU A 26 -23.70 4.24 11.11
CA LEU A 26 -23.59 2.87 11.59
C LEU A 26 -22.79 2.86 12.88
N MET A 27 -23.28 2.13 13.88
CA MET A 27 -22.65 2.07 15.19
C MET A 27 -22.53 0.61 15.62
N TRP A 28 -21.33 0.21 16.04
CA TRP A 28 -21.06 -1.12 16.57
C TRP A 28 -20.36 -1.00 17.92
N GLU A 29 -20.83 -1.72 18.93
CA GLU A 29 -20.08 -1.89 20.18
C GLU A 29 -18.76 -2.60 19.87
N ARG A 30 -17.64 -2.12 20.41
CA ARG A 30 -16.34 -2.77 20.33
C ARG A 30 -16.31 -3.92 21.33
N ASP A 31 -16.59 -5.11 20.82
CA ASP A 31 -16.57 -6.39 21.53
C ASP A 31 -15.76 -7.40 20.68
N PRO A 32 -15.08 -8.40 21.28
CA PRO A 32 -14.34 -9.40 20.52
C PRO A 32 -15.15 -10.10 19.43
N LYS A 33 -16.49 -10.21 19.58
CA LYS A 33 -17.38 -10.81 18.58
C LYS A 33 -17.72 -9.89 17.41
N THR A 34 -17.52 -8.58 17.55
CA THR A 34 -17.83 -7.58 16.52
C THR A 34 -16.58 -6.99 15.86
N GLU A 35 -15.40 -7.23 16.43
CA GLU A 35 -14.12 -6.67 15.98
C GLU A 35 -13.79 -7.04 14.51
N ARG A 36 -14.05 -8.28 14.10
CA ARG A 36 -13.87 -8.72 12.71
C ARG A 36 -14.86 -8.08 11.75
N ILE A 37 -16.11 -7.92 12.18
CA ILE A 37 -17.16 -7.22 11.43
C ILE A 37 -16.74 -5.76 11.23
N ILE A 38 -16.30 -5.09 12.30
CA ILE A 38 -15.81 -3.71 12.28
C ILE A 38 -14.64 -3.58 11.30
N THR A 39 -13.65 -4.47 11.36
CA THR A 39 -12.49 -4.49 10.45
C THR A 39 -12.91 -4.57 8.98
N ARG A 40 -13.91 -5.39 8.65
CA ARG A 40 -14.44 -5.49 7.28
C ARG A 40 -15.13 -4.20 6.84
N PHE A 41 -15.92 -3.57 7.69
CA PHE A 41 -16.56 -2.28 7.36
C PHE A 41 -15.56 -1.12 7.34
N GLN A 42 -14.47 -1.17 8.11
CA GLN A 42 -13.35 -0.21 8.04
C GLN A 42 -12.67 -0.21 6.68
N SER A 43 -12.63 -1.34 5.96
CA SER A 43 -12.14 -1.38 4.58
C SER A 43 -12.94 -0.49 3.61
N LEU A 44 -14.13 -0.02 4.03
CA LEU A 44 -14.99 0.89 3.27
C LEU A 44 -14.87 2.37 3.70
N ARG A 45 -13.89 2.72 4.56
CA ARG A 45 -13.69 4.09 5.10
C ARG A 45 -13.43 5.18 4.07
N GLU A 46 -13.07 4.84 2.83
CA GLU A 46 -12.97 5.83 1.75
C GLU A 46 -14.31 6.53 1.44
N ILE A 47 -15.43 5.96 1.89
CA ILE A 47 -16.79 6.41 1.58
C ILE A 47 -17.46 7.09 2.80
N GLY A 48 -16.75 7.19 3.93
CA GLY A 48 -17.30 7.75 5.15
C GLY A 48 -16.27 8.11 6.21
N THR A 49 -16.66 8.92 7.18
CA THR A 49 -15.79 9.26 8.31
C THR A 49 -15.96 8.27 9.44
N ALA A 50 -14.84 7.73 9.93
CA ALA A 50 -14.81 6.87 11.10
C ALA A 50 -14.65 7.72 12.36
N ASP A 51 -15.38 7.36 13.40
CA ASP A 51 -15.34 8.02 14.71
C ASP A 51 -15.47 6.96 15.82
N SER A 52 -15.26 7.34 17.06
CA SER A 52 -15.48 6.49 18.22
C SER A 52 -16.15 7.24 19.35
N ILE A 53 -17.16 6.61 19.97
CA ILE A 53 -17.90 7.20 21.08
C ILE A 53 -17.85 6.23 22.26
N SER A 54 -17.49 6.72 23.43
CA SER A 54 -17.47 5.92 24.66
C SER A 54 -18.52 6.44 25.65
N PHE A 55 -19.25 5.51 26.26
CA PHE A 55 -20.21 5.79 27.32
C PHE A 55 -19.85 5.00 28.57
N SER A 56 -19.87 5.66 29.72
CA SER A 56 -19.66 5.02 31.02
C SER A 56 -20.99 4.93 31.76
N PHE A 57 -21.42 3.72 32.08
CA PHE A 57 -22.64 3.45 32.86
C PHE A 57 -22.33 2.44 33.94
N GLY A 58 -22.57 2.79 35.21
CA GLY A 58 -22.40 1.88 36.35
C GLY A 58 -20.98 1.29 36.50
N GLY A 59 -19.94 2.09 36.23
CA GLY A 59 -18.53 1.65 36.37
C GLY A 59 -17.98 0.79 35.23
N ARG A 60 -18.76 0.54 34.17
CA ARG A 60 -18.29 -0.11 32.94
C ARG A 60 -18.31 0.88 31.77
N THR A 61 -17.17 1.03 31.09
CA THR A 61 -17.05 1.83 29.87
C THR A 61 -17.31 0.95 28.66
N ARG A 62 -18.26 1.34 27.81
CA ARG A 62 -18.52 0.72 26.51
C ARG A 62 -18.07 1.67 25.42
N THR A 63 -17.29 1.16 24.48
CA THR A 63 -16.78 1.93 23.34
C THR A 63 -17.49 1.47 22.07
N PHE A 64 -17.94 2.41 21.26
CA PHE A 64 -18.61 2.16 20.00
C PHE A 64 -17.76 2.67 18.85
N TYR A 65 -17.62 1.86 17.81
CA TYR A 65 -17.11 2.29 16.51
C TYR A 65 -18.27 2.89 15.70
N VAL A 66 -18.07 4.08 15.16
CA VAL A 66 -19.06 4.82 14.38
C VAL A 66 -18.54 5.01 12.96
N LEU A 67 -19.36 4.68 11.96
CA LEU A 67 -19.08 4.95 10.55
C LEU A 67 -20.19 5.85 10.00
N ASN A 68 -19.82 7.07 9.63
CA ASN A 68 -20.73 8.06 9.05
C ASN A 68 -20.59 8.05 7.53
N ILE A 69 -21.67 7.77 6.81
CA ILE A 69 -21.74 7.78 5.35
C ILE A 69 -22.57 8.99 4.91
N SER A 70 -21.94 9.91 4.18
CA SER A 70 -22.64 11.08 3.64
C SER A 70 -23.75 10.66 2.68
N ASN A 71 -24.87 11.37 2.65
CA ASN A 71 -26.03 11.02 1.81
C ASN A 71 -25.66 10.71 0.34
N GLY A 72 -24.83 11.56 -0.28
CA GLY A 72 -24.37 11.39 -1.67
C GLY A 72 -23.64 10.06 -1.94
N SER A 73 -23.14 9.42 -0.89
CA SER A 73 -22.30 8.23 -0.95
C SER A 73 -23.05 6.95 -0.52
N ILE A 74 -24.29 7.06 -0.03
CA ILE A 74 -25.06 5.93 0.51
C ILE A 74 -25.27 4.84 -0.54
N ARG A 75 -25.63 5.23 -1.78
CA ARG A 75 -25.86 4.25 -2.87
C ARG A 75 -24.58 3.49 -3.23
N GLN A 76 -23.44 4.18 -3.24
CA GLN A 76 -22.13 3.56 -3.49
C GLN A 76 -21.75 2.62 -2.34
N PHE A 77 -21.98 3.06 -1.11
CA PHE A 77 -21.76 2.26 0.10
C PHE A 77 -22.59 0.98 0.09
N GLN A 78 -23.89 1.05 -0.20
CA GLN A 78 -24.78 -0.11 -0.34
C GLN A 78 -24.29 -1.11 -1.39
N LYS A 79 -23.80 -0.62 -2.54
CA LYS A 79 -23.23 -1.46 -3.59
C LYS A 79 -21.99 -2.21 -3.08
N ARG A 80 -21.09 -1.54 -2.36
CA ARG A 80 -19.89 -2.19 -1.79
C ARG A 80 -20.25 -3.19 -0.67
N VAL A 81 -21.23 -2.88 0.17
CA VAL A 81 -21.70 -3.80 1.21
C VAL A 81 -22.32 -5.06 0.62
N LYS A 82 -23.06 -4.95 -0.49
CA LYS A 82 -23.59 -6.12 -1.22
C LYS A 82 -22.46 -7.01 -1.79
N ALA A 83 -21.34 -6.43 -2.18
CA ALA A 83 -20.18 -7.14 -2.73
C ALA A 83 -19.32 -7.85 -1.66
N LEU A 84 -19.52 -7.58 -0.36
CA LEU A 84 -18.82 -8.27 0.71
C LEU A 84 -19.19 -9.77 0.75
N PRO A 85 -18.28 -10.65 1.19
CA PRO A 85 -18.51 -12.09 1.24
C PRO A 85 -19.72 -12.49 2.10
N ALA A 86 -20.19 -13.74 1.91
CA ALA A 86 -21.33 -14.28 2.65
C ALA A 86 -21.00 -14.56 4.13
N ARG A 87 -19.74 -14.87 4.45
CA ARG A 87 -19.23 -14.96 5.83
C ARG A 87 -18.11 -13.93 6.04
N PRO A 88 -17.99 -13.34 7.24
CA PRO A 88 -16.96 -12.34 7.53
C PRO A 88 -15.54 -12.90 7.37
N ASP A 89 -15.36 -14.20 7.63
CA ASP A 89 -14.09 -14.91 7.59
C ASP A 89 -13.70 -15.46 6.22
N THR A 90 -14.61 -15.46 5.23
CA THR A 90 -14.28 -15.99 3.90
C THR A 90 -13.40 -14.97 3.15
N PRO A 91 -12.18 -15.34 2.73
CA PRO A 91 -11.41 -14.51 1.81
C PRO A 91 -12.21 -14.22 0.55
N PRO A 92 -11.97 -13.11 -0.15
CA PRO A 92 -12.57 -12.92 -1.47
C PRO A 92 -12.22 -14.13 -2.35
N ALA A 93 -13.14 -14.46 -3.26
CA ALA A 93 -13.06 -15.65 -4.10
C ALA A 93 -11.64 -15.85 -4.70
N PRO A 94 -11.22 -17.10 -4.93
CA PRO A 94 -10.01 -17.40 -5.68
C PRO A 94 -9.99 -16.60 -6.97
N LEU A 95 -8.80 -16.17 -7.38
CA LEU A 95 -8.56 -15.48 -8.64
C LEU A 95 -8.99 -16.39 -9.80
N GLY A 96 -10.27 -16.34 -10.18
CA GLY A 96 -10.67 -16.70 -11.54
C GLY A 96 -9.90 -15.77 -12.46
N SER A 97 -9.20 -16.36 -13.44
CA SER A 97 -8.24 -15.73 -14.36
C SER A 97 -8.40 -14.21 -14.39
N LEU A 98 -7.46 -13.52 -13.74
CA LEU A 98 -7.31 -12.08 -13.92
C LEU A 98 -7.37 -11.81 -15.41
N GLY A 99 -8.12 -10.78 -15.82
CA GLY A 99 -7.80 -10.20 -17.10
C GLY A 99 -6.46 -9.53 -16.89
N GLU A 100 -5.37 -10.28 -17.11
CA GLU A 100 -3.99 -9.82 -17.00
C GLU A 100 -3.70 -8.87 -18.16
N GLY A 101 -4.38 -7.72 -18.17
CA GLY A 101 -4.01 -6.58 -18.97
C GLY A 101 -2.83 -5.93 -18.28
N VAL A 102 -1.64 -6.38 -18.63
CA VAL A 102 -0.42 -5.66 -18.32
C VAL A 102 -0.24 -4.63 -19.42
N ALA A 103 -0.08 -3.38 -19.03
CA ALA A 103 0.32 -2.32 -19.95
C ALA A 103 1.61 -1.73 -19.42
N SER A 104 2.64 -1.66 -20.26
CA SER A 104 3.77 -0.76 -20.00
C SER A 104 3.23 0.66 -19.86
N MET A 105 3.52 1.30 -18.72
CA MET A 105 3.07 2.68 -18.48
C MET A 105 3.96 3.67 -19.22
N PHE A 106 5.26 3.46 -19.13
CA PHE A 106 6.28 4.19 -19.86
C PHE A 106 7.61 3.43 -19.81
N GLU A 107 8.42 3.61 -20.85
CA GLU A 107 9.78 3.09 -20.96
C GLU A 107 10.73 4.28 -20.84
N GLY A 108 11.51 4.29 -19.76
CA GLY A 108 12.50 5.34 -19.53
C GLY A 108 13.83 5.03 -20.21
N GLY A 109 14.26 3.78 -20.11
CA GLY A 109 15.59 3.38 -20.56
C GLY A 109 16.66 3.73 -19.53
N LYS A 110 17.88 3.23 -19.75
CA LYS A 110 19.01 3.50 -18.86
C LYS A 110 19.69 4.81 -19.26
N GLY A 111 19.84 5.74 -18.33
CA GLY A 111 20.57 6.97 -18.59
C GLY A 111 20.39 8.05 -17.53
N THR A 112 20.55 9.31 -17.94
CA THR A 112 20.57 10.49 -17.05
C THR A 112 19.66 11.62 -17.51
N GLU A 113 19.08 11.51 -18.71
CA GLU A 113 18.15 12.51 -19.25
C GLU A 113 16.76 12.38 -18.60
N ASP A 114 15.87 13.33 -18.89
CA ASP A 114 14.50 13.32 -18.39
C ASP A 114 13.75 12.05 -18.83
N GLY A 115 13.20 11.30 -17.86
CA GLY A 115 12.52 10.04 -18.10
C GLY A 115 13.44 8.82 -18.12
N GLU A 116 14.77 8.98 -18.14
CA GLU A 116 15.73 7.87 -18.07
C GLU A 116 16.13 7.55 -16.63
N PHE A 117 16.46 6.30 -16.33
CA PHE A 117 16.83 5.88 -14.98
C PHE A 117 18.24 5.28 -14.89
N ASP A 118 18.85 5.41 -13.71
CA ASP A 118 19.99 4.60 -13.29
C ASP A 118 19.67 3.90 -11.96
N SER A 119 19.48 2.58 -12.04
CA SER A 119 19.19 1.72 -10.89
C SER A 119 18.00 2.21 -10.06
N PRO A 120 16.80 2.37 -10.65
CA PRO A 120 15.66 2.91 -9.93
C PRO A 120 15.16 1.89 -8.89
N THR A 121 15.03 2.32 -7.64
CA THR A 121 14.71 1.39 -6.55
C THR A 121 13.34 1.59 -5.94
N GLY A 122 12.76 2.79 -5.97
CA GLY A 122 11.49 3.08 -5.29
C GLY A 122 10.41 3.67 -6.17
N ILE A 123 9.16 3.37 -5.84
CA ILE A 123 7.98 3.88 -6.54
C ILE A 123 6.89 4.29 -5.54
N ALA A 124 6.24 5.42 -5.78
CA ALA A 124 5.04 5.86 -5.07
C ALA A 124 4.04 6.47 -6.06
N VAL A 125 2.76 6.51 -5.69
CA VAL A 125 1.70 7.07 -6.52
C VAL A 125 0.84 8.00 -5.68
N ASP A 126 0.63 9.24 -6.15
CA ASP A 126 -0.18 10.22 -5.43
C ASP A 126 -1.69 10.03 -5.66
N GLY A 127 -2.51 10.82 -4.96
CA GLY A 127 -3.98 10.80 -5.09
C GLY A 127 -4.51 11.17 -6.49
N ASN A 128 -3.69 11.84 -7.31
CA ASN A 128 -4.02 12.19 -8.70
C ASN A 128 -3.57 11.10 -9.69
N GLY A 129 -2.91 10.05 -9.21
CA GLY A 129 -2.36 8.97 -10.02
C GLY A 129 -1.01 9.30 -10.67
N ASN A 130 -0.34 10.39 -10.27
CA ASN A 130 1.02 10.65 -10.70
C ASN A 130 1.98 9.67 -10.04
N VAL A 131 2.98 9.22 -10.78
CA VAL A 131 3.96 8.22 -10.36
C VAL A 131 5.27 8.91 -10.03
N PHE A 132 5.84 8.59 -8.88
CA PHE A 132 7.11 9.09 -8.40
C PHE A 132 8.10 7.95 -8.34
N VAL A 133 9.25 8.10 -8.98
CA VAL A 133 10.30 7.08 -9.05
C VAL A 133 11.57 7.61 -8.38
N ALA A 134 12.11 6.84 -7.44
CA ALA A 134 13.43 7.08 -6.86
C ALA A 134 14.49 6.57 -7.83
N ASP A 135 15.09 7.50 -8.55
CA ASP A 135 16.17 7.24 -9.49
C ASP A 135 17.51 7.26 -8.73
N THR A 136 17.79 6.13 -8.09
CA THR A 136 18.76 6.03 -7.00
C THR A 136 20.18 6.32 -7.43
N GLY A 137 20.61 5.88 -8.62
CA GLY A 137 21.96 6.12 -9.15
C GLY A 137 22.21 7.58 -9.49
N ASN A 138 21.18 8.24 -10.04
CA ASN A 138 21.22 9.66 -10.41
C ASN A 138 21.00 10.60 -9.22
N GLY A 139 20.50 10.11 -8.08
CA GLY A 139 20.32 10.93 -6.89
C GLY A 139 19.17 11.93 -7.03
N ARG A 140 18.08 11.51 -7.66
CA ARG A 140 16.89 12.34 -7.91
C ARG A 140 15.60 11.55 -7.76
N ILE A 141 14.48 12.27 -7.76
CA ILE A 141 13.14 11.69 -7.88
C ILE A 141 12.52 12.20 -9.17
N GLU A 142 11.94 11.32 -9.96
CA GLU A 142 11.22 11.71 -11.17
C GLU A 142 9.72 11.54 -10.99
N LYS A 143 8.98 12.54 -11.45
CA LYS A 143 7.51 12.56 -11.41
C LYS A 143 6.96 12.41 -12.82
N PHE A 144 6.01 11.48 -12.95
CA PHE A 144 5.29 11.18 -14.18
C PHE A 144 3.80 11.35 -13.97
N SER A 145 3.09 11.76 -15.01
CA SER A 145 1.64 11.80 -15.03
C SER A 145 1.03 10.40 -14.94
N SER A 146 -0.28 10.32 -14.66
CA SER A 146 -1.02 9.04 -14.70
C SER A 146 -1.02 8.31 -16.05
N THR A 147 -0.57 8.96 -17.12
CA THR A 147 -0.40 8.38 -18.47
C THR A 147 1.05 8.09 -18.82
N GLY A 148 2.00 8.28 -17.90
CA GLY A 148 3.42 7.97 -18.12
C GLY A 148 4.25 9.10 -18.73
N ALA A 149 3.65 10.28 -19.01
CA ALA A 149 4.42 11.44 -19.47
C ALA A 149 5.27 12.02 -18.33
N PHE A 150 6.55 12.27 -18.57
CA PHE A 150 7.44 12.98 -17.66
C PHE A 150 6.88 14.37 -17.33
N LEU A 151 6.94 14.75 -16.05
CA LEU A 151 6.45 16.05 -15.56
C LEU A 151 7.58 16.90 -14.99
N SER A 152 8.40 16.33 -14.12
CA SER A 152 9.44 17.09 -13.40
C SER A 152 10.43 16.19 -12.67
N ILE A 153 11.62 16.72 -12.43
CA ILE A 153 12.59 16.20 -11.45
C ILE A 153 12.42 16.91 -10.11
N ILE A 154 12.55 16.15 -9.03
CA ILE A 154 12.63 16.65 -7.66
C ILE A 154 14.02 16.32 -7.10
N GLY A 155 14.68 17.35 -6.61
CA GLY A 155 16.02 17.30 -6.02
C GLY A 155 17.14 17.05 -7.02
N THR A 156 18.37 17.05 -6.50
CA THR A 156 19.60 16.82 -7.26
C THR A 156 20.57 15.98 -6.44
N LYS A 157 21.58 15.39 -7.08
CA LYS A 157 22.60 14.63 -6.37
C LYS A 157 23.33 15.50 -5.34
N GLY A 158 23.44 15.03 -4.09
CA GLY A 158 24.13 15.75 -3.02
C GLY A 158 23.65 15.41 -1.60
N SER A 159 24.10 16.18 -0.62
CA SER A 159 23.80 15.99 0.82
C SER A 159 23.05 17.17 1.45
N GLY A 160 22.85 18.26 0.72
CA GLY A 160 22.08 19.42 1.16
C GLY A 160 20.59 19.11 1.35
N ARG A 161 19.85 20.08 1.86
CA ARG A 161 18.38 20.03 1.98
C ARG A 161 17.75 19.92 0.58
N GLY A 162 16.88 18.94 0.38
CA GLY A 162 16.26 18.67 -0.93
C GLY A 162 17.21 18.03 -1.96
N GLN A 163 18.46 17.71 -1.57
CA GLN A 163 19.39 16.93 -2.40
C GLN A 163 19.41 15.47 -1.94
N PHE A 164 19.84 14.55 -2.82
CA PHE A 164 19.86 13.13 -2.52
C PHE A 164 21.18 12.45 -2.93
N ALA A 165 21.73 11.59 -2.09
CA ALA A 165 22.89 10.78 -2.46
C ALA A 165 22.48 9.45 -3.11
N GLN A 166 21.52 8.76 -2.48
CA GLN A 166 20.92 7.49 -2.94
C GLN A 166 19.48 7.39 -2.40
N PRO A 167 18.51 8.10 -3.01
CA PRO A 167 17.11 8.01 -2.60
C PRO A 167 16.60 6.59 -2.90
N ASN A 168 16.00 5.93 -1.90
CA ASN A 168 15.65 4.50 -2.00
C ASN A 168 14.15 4.28 -1.78
N GLY A 169 13.66 4.54 -0.56
CA GLY A 169 12.24 4.51 -0.23
C GLY A 169 11.55 5.82 -0.59
N ILE A 170 10.37 5.76 -1.20
CA ILE A 170 9.48 6.90 -1.36
C ILE A 170 8.10 6.53 -0.82
N ALA A 171 7.49 7.42 -0.05
CA ALA A 171 6.08 7.39 0.29
C ALA A 171 5.48 8.80 0.17
N ILE A 172 4.18 8.87 -0.08
CA ILE A 172 3.45 10.13 -0.20
C ILE A 172 2.32 10.09 0.83
N ASP A 173 2.24 11.10 1.69
CA ASP A 173 1.17 11.20 2.67
C ASP A 173 -0.13 11.75 2.04
N ARG A 174 -1.18 11.89 2.85
CA ARG A 174 -2.48 12.38 2.38
C ARG A 174 -2.48 13.87 2.05
N ALA A 175 -1.56 14.65 2.60
CA ALA A 175 -1.38 16.05 2.26
C ALA A 175 -0.64 16.23 0.93
N GLY A 176 0.00 15.16 0.44
CA GLY A 176 0.81 15.17 -0.77
C GLY A 176 2.29 15.44 -0.49
N ASP A 177 2.71 15.41 0.78
CA ASP A 177 4.13 15.53 1.13
C ASP A 177 4.85 14.22 0.82
N ILE A 178 6.07 14.36 0.29
CA ILE A 178 6.91 13.26 -0.16
C ILE A 178 7.91 12.94 0.94
N TYR A 179 7.96 11.68 1.36
CA TYR A 179 8.94 11.17 2.31
C TYR A 179 9.93 10.29 1.58
N VAL A 180 11.22 10.57 1.78
CA VAL A 180 12.31 9.92 1.05
C VAL A 180 13.27 9.34 2.06
N ALA A 181 13.38 8.00 2.08
CA ALA A 181 14.41 7.30 2.85
C ALA A 181 15.67 7.20 1.99
N GLU A 182 16.76 7.78 2.47
CA GLU A 182 18.01 7.93 1.73
C GLU A 182 19.11 7.05 2.28
N ALA A 183 19.51 6.05 1.49
CA ALA A 183 20.55 5.13 1.89
C ALA A 183 21.90 5.84 2.08
N GLY A 184 22.27 6.71 1.13
CA GLY A 184 23.59 7.34 1.08
C GLY A 184 23.82 8.48 2.07
N ASN A 185 22.76 9.22 2.43
CA ASN A 185 22.83 10.31 3.41
C ASN A 185 22.35 9.88 4.82
N HIS A 186 21.94 8.62 4.99
CA HIS A 186 21.53 8.05 6.28
C HIS A 186 20.43 8.86 6.99
N ARG A 187 19.41 9.25 6.23
CA ARG A 187 18.32 10.10 6.72
C ARG A 187 16.99 9.78 6.04
N VAL A 188 15.93 10.34 6.59
CA VAL A 188 14.64 10.49 5.93
C VAL A 188 14.40 11.98 5.72
N GLN A 189 14.06 12.40 4.50
CA GLN A 189 13.59 13.77 4.23
C GLN A 189 12.10 13.79 3.97
N LYS A 190 11.44 14.87 4.40
CA LYS A 190 10.08 15.25 4.02
C LYS A 190 10.14 16.49 3.14
N LEU A 191 9.48 16.43 1.99
CA LEU A 191 9.42 17.48 1.00
C LEU A 191 7.96 17.78 0.64
N ALA A 192 7.66 19.01 0.26
CA ALA A 192 6.41 19.32 -0.40
C ALA A 192 6.36 18.66 -1.78
N LEU A 193 5.17 18.60 -2.38
CA LEU A 193 4.95 17.98 -3.69
C LEU A 193 5.75 18.64 -4.84
N ASP A 194 6.18 19.89 -4.66
CA ASP A 194 7.02 20.64 -5.59
C ASP A 194 8.54 20.44 -5.35
N GLY A 195 8.91 19.63 -4.34
CA GLY A 195 10.29 19.36 -3.96
C GLY A 195 10.86 20.30 -2.89
N THR A 196 10.09 21.27 -2.40
CA THR A 196 10.53 22.17 -1.33
C THR A 196 10.81 21.38 -0.06
N PHE A 197 11.98 21.58 0.55
CA PHE A 197 12.35 20.92 1.79
C PHE A 197 11.45 21.35 2.97
N ILE A 198 10.91 20.39 3.71
CA ILE A 198 10.11 20.62 4.92
C ILE A 198 10.89 20.19 6.16
N ALA A 199 11.33 18.93 6.23
CA ALA A 199 11.95 18.37 7.42
C ALA A 199 12.94 17.24 7.09
N GLU A 200 13.80 16.91 8.06
CA GLU A 200 14.74 15.79 8.00
C GLU A 200 14.77 15.07 9.36
N TRP A 201 14.88 13.75 9.31
CA TRP A 201 15.11 12.91 10.48
C TRP A 201 16.29 11.97 10.26
N LYS A 202 17.20 11.97 11.23
CA LYS A 202 18.36 11.07 11.24
C LYS A 202 18.07 9.74 11.93
N GLY A 203 16.86 9.52 12.44
CA GLY A 203 16.47 8.31 13.16
C GLY A 203 16.71 8.42 14.67
N PRO A 204 16.71 7.29 15.41
CA PRO A 204 16.98 7.25 16.85
C PRO A 204 18.46 7.58 17.16
N GLU A 205 18.89 7.48 18.43
CA GLU A 205 20.23 7.91 18.90
C GLU A 205 21.42 7.39 18.06
N LEU A 206 21.36 6.14 17.57
CA LEU A 206 22.40 5.56 16.69
C LEU A 206 22.40 6.11 15.26
N GLY A 207 21.40 6.89 14.90
CA GLY A 207 21.08 7.28 13.54
C GLY A 207 20.52 6.12 12.70
N PHE A 208 20.05 6.45 11.51
CA PHE A 208 19.83 5.47 10.44
C PHE A 208 21.16 5.05 9.84
N HIS A 209 21.21 3.85 9.28
CA HIS A 209 22.31 3.39 8.45
C HIS A 209 21.74 2.64 7.24
N GLY A 210 21.80 3.27 6.07
CA GLY A 210 21.22 2.72 4.84
C GLY A 210 19.70 2.52 4.92
N PRO A 211 18.88 3.52 5.29
CA PRO A 211 17.44 3.34 5.31
C PRO A 211 16.91 3.00 3.92
N ARG A 212 15.98 2.03 3.85
CA ARG A 212 15.40 1.50 2.61
C ARG A 212 13.94 1.89 2.44
N ARG A 213 13.01 0.92 2.46
CA ARG A 213 11.58 1.20 2.25
C ARG A 213 11.00 1.95 3.43
N ILE A 214 10.03 2.78 3.09
CA ILE A 214 9.27 3.62 4.00
C ILE A 214 7.78 3.37 3.74
N ALA A 215 7.01 3.26 4.82
CA ALA A 215 5.56 3.13 4.76
C ALA A 215 4.91 4.17 5.67
N ILE A 216 3.86 4.81 5.17
CA ILE A 216 3.07 5.78 5.93
C ILE A 216 1.71 5.16 6.21
N CYS A 217 1.34 5.15 7.48
CA CYS A 217 0.10 4.58 7.94
C CYS A 217 -1.06 5.59 7.87
N PRO A 218 -2.31 5.11 7.95
CA PRO A 218 -3.50 5.97 7.99
C PRO A 218 -3.57 6.94 9.16
N ASP A 219 -2.81 6.67 10.23
CA ASP A 219 -2.64 7.50 11.43
C ASP A 219 -1.39 8.40 11.32
N ASP A 220 -0.84 8.52 10.11
CA ASP A 220 0.37 9.26 9.76
C ASP A 220 1.65 8.76 10.45
N SER A 221 1.61 7.61 11.13
CA SER A 221 2.83 6.99 11.63
C SER A 221 3.70 6.45 10.49
N ILE A 222 5.01 6.63 10.63
CA ILE A 222 5.97 6.36 9.57
C ILE A 222 6.86 5.20 10.00
N TYR A 223 6.94 4.17 9.17
CA TYR A 223 7.77 2.99 9.36
C TYR A 223 8.90 3.01 8.36
N VAL A 224 10.14 2.89 8.82
CA VAL A 224 11.33 2.84 7.97
C VAL A 224 12.14 1.61 8.29
N VAL A 225 12.58 0.93 7.23
CA VAL A 225 13.56 -0.15 7.32
C VAL A 225 14.94 0.48 7.46
N ASP A 226 15.57 0.32 8.61
CA ASP A 226 16.95 0.69 8.86
C ASP A 226 17.84 -0.53 8.60
N GLN A 227 18.14 -0.76 7.31
CA GLN A 227 18.76 -1.99 6.80
C GLN A 227 20.10 -2.26 7.49
N GLY A 228 20.96 -1.26 7.60
CA GLY A 228 22.30 -1.38 8.18
C GLY A 228 22.28 -1.81 9.65
N HIS A 229 21.26 -1.38 10.40
CA HIS A 229 21.04 -1.83 11.77
C HIS A 229 20.12 -3.05 11.90
N ASN A 230 19.63 -3.60 10.78
CA ASN A 230 18.72 -4.75 10.73
C ASN A 230 17.49 -4.55 11.65
N ARG A 231 16.85 -3.39 11.57
CA ARG A 231 15.72 -3.03 12.42
C ARG A 231 14.66 -2.24 11.67
N ILE A 232 13.47 -2.17 12.26
CA ILE A 232 12.40 -1.26 11.86
C ILE A 232 12.35 -0.12 12.87
N VAL A 233 12.14 1.09 12.36
CA VAL A 233 11.94 2.29 13.16
C VAL A 233 10.56 2.85 12.82
N LYS A 234 9.73 3.03 13.84
CA LYS A 234 8.46 3.74 13.76
C LYS A 234 8.61 5.12 14.37
N PHE A 235 8.19 6.16 13.68
CA PHE A 235 8.18 7.53 14.19
C PHE A 235 6.89 8.28 13.84
N SER A 236 6.64 9.38 14.54
CA SER A 236 5.53 10.31 14.28
C SER A 236 5.86 11.22 13.08
N PRO A 237 4.87 11.91 12.49
CA PRO A 237 5.11 12.92 11.45
C PRO A 237 6.10 14.01 11.86
N ASP A 238 6.23 14.29 13.15
CA ASP A 238 7.14 15.29 13.70
C ASP A 238 8.57 14.74 13.91
N GLY A 239 8.77 13.43 13.78
CA GLY A 239 10.07 12.77 13.94
C GLY A 239 10.32 12.08 15.27
N GLU A 240 9.33 12.08 16.16
CA GLU A 240 9.46 11.41 17.45
C GLU A 240 9.50 9.90 17.23
N VAL A 241 10.53 9.22 17.74
CA VAL A 241 10.64 7.77 17.63
C VAL A 241 9.63 7.12 18.58
N LEU A 242 8.64 6.44 18.01
CA LEU A 242 7.55 5.80 18.75
C LEU A 242 7.89 4.36 19.12
N ALA A 243 8.62 3.65 18.26
CA ALA A 243 9.08 2.29 18.51
C ALA A 243 10.28 1.95 17.63
N SER A 244 11.13 1.04 18.10
CA SER A 244 12.15 0.41 17.26
C SER A 244 12.36 -1.02 17.71
N TRP A 245 12.44 -1.94 16.75
CA TRP A 245 12.66 -3.36 17.02
C TRP A 245 13.41 -4.02 15.87
N GLY A 246 14.10 -5.10 16.20
CA GLY A 246 14.96 -5.83 15.27
C GLY A 246 16.42 -5.79 15.65
N SER A 247 17.11 -6.86 15.28
CA SER A 247 18.56 -7.00 15.36
C SER A 247 19.02 -7.98 14.30
N LYS A 248 20.32 -7.98 13.98
CA LYS A 248 20.87 -8.94 13.02
C LYS A 248 20.71 -10.37 13.53
N GLY A 249 20.18 -11.27 12.69
CA GLY A 249 20.08 -12.69 13.00
C GLY A 249 19.03 -13.43 12.19
N SER A 250 18.61 -14.59 12.69
CA SER A 250 17.66 -15.50 12.03
C SER A 250 16.52 -15.98 12.94
N GLY A 251 16.58 -15.61 14.23
CA GLY A 251 15.54 -15.82 15.21
C GLY A 251 14.26 -15.03 14.93
N VAL A 252 13.26 -15.19 15.78
CA VAL A 252 12.02 -14.42 15.71
C VAL A 252 12.29 -12.97 16.09
N GLY A 253 11.86 -12.02 15.26
CA GLY A 253 12.12 -10.59 15.48
C GLY A 253 13.54 -10.15 15.11
N GLU A 254 14.43 -11.08 14.74
CA GLU A 254 15.72 -10.76 14.12
C GLU A 254 15.58 -10.69 12.61
N PHE A 255 16.46 -9.94 11.95
CA PHE A 255 16.47 -9.78 10.50
C PHE A 255 17.86 -10.00 9.92
N ASN A 256 17.93 -10.41 8.68
CA ASN A 256 19.16 -10.46 7.90
C ASN A 256 18.91 -9.72 6.59
N ASP A 257 19.41 -8.49 6.54
CA ASP A 257 19.24 -7.57 5.42
C ASP A 257 17.76 -7.28 5.09
N PRO A 258 16.96 -6.74 6.03
CA PRO A 258 15.56 -6.43 5.76
C PRO A 258 15.46 -5.34 4.69
N THR A 259 14.51 -5.48 3.77
CA THR A 259 14.40 -4.58 2.60
C THR A 259 13.12 -3.77 2.57
N SER A 260 12.00 -4.35 3.00
CA SER A 260 10.66 -3.74 2.88
C SER A 260 9.84 -3.85 4.16
N VAL A 261 9.01 -2.83 4.39
CA VAL A 261 8.00 -2.79 5.44
C VAL A 261 6.69 -2.28 4.84
N VAL A 262 5.59 -2.99 5.07
CA VAL A 262 4.24 -2.52 4.74
C VAL A 262 3.31 -2.76 5.91
N VAL A 263 2.32 -1.89 6.06
CA VAL A 263 1.33 -2.00 7.14
C VAL A 263 -0.04 -2.25 6.53
N ASP A 264 -0.76 -3.22 7.07
CA ASP A 264 -2.16 -3.43 6.72
C ASP A 264 -3.02 -2.35 7.39
N PRO A 265 -3.55 -1.35 6.66
CA PRO A 265 -4.41 -0.32 7.24
C PRO A 265 -5.72 -0.82 7.86
N ALA A 266 -6.13 -2.07 7.62
CA ALA A 266 -7.33 -2.65 8.23
C ALA A 266 -7.05 -3.27 9.60
N THR A 267 -5.87 -3.85 9.80
CA THR A 267 -5.53 -4.61 11.03
C THR A 267 -4.39 -4.01 11.84
N ASN A 268 -3.69 -3.01 11.31
CA ASN A 268 -2.44 -2.45 11.85
C ASN A 268 -1.30 -3.47 12.01
N LYS A 269 -1.39 -4.61 11.32
CA LYS A 269 -0.29 -5.58 11.25
C LYS A 269 0.82 -5.04 10.34
N VAL A 270 2.04 -5.21 10.77
CA VAL A 270 3.26 -4.77 10.08
C VAL A 270 3.94 -5.98 9.46
N TYR A 271 4.16 -5.96 8.16
CA TYR A 271 4.79 -7.04 7.40
C TYR A 271 6.17 -6.58 6.97
N VAL A 272 7.19 -7.35 7.31
CA VAL A 272 8.60 -7.03 7.04
C VAL A 272 9.20 -8.11 6.15
N ALA A 273 9.77 -7.70 5.02
CA ALA A 273 10.55 -8.57 4.15
C ALA A 273 11.95 -8.79 4.74
N ASP A 274 12.31 -10.06 4.89
CA ASP A 274 13.59 -10.52 5.43
C ASP A 274 14.22 -11.50 4.42
N PRO A 275 14.68 -10.97 3.26
CA PRO A 275 14.98 -11.76 2.07
C PRO A 275 16.16 -12.70 2.25
N CYS A 276 17.23 -12.32 2.96
CA CYS A 276 18.34 -13.25 3.18
C CYS A 276 17.97 -14.42 4.10
N ASN A 277 16.98 -14.25 4.97
CA ASN A 277 16.36 -15.35 5.73
C ASN A 277 15.21 -16.03 4.97
N LYS A 278 14.96 -15.65 3.70
CA LYS A 278 13.93 -16.21 2.81
C LYS A 278 12.55 -16.21 3.44
N ARG A 279 12.14 -15.11 4.09
CA ARG A 279 10.88 -15.06 4.82
C ARG A 279 10.25 -13.68 4.87
N ILE A 280 8.98 -13.66 5.24
CA ILE A 280 8.28 -12.46 5.71
C ILE A 280 7.93 -12.69 7.18
N GLN A 281 8.14 -11.66 7.99
CA GLN A 281 7.72 -11.65 9.40
C GLN A 281 6.60 -10.62 9.61
N VAL A 282 5.65 -10.94 10.48
CA VAL A 282 4.49 -10.12 10.81
C VAL A 282 4.55 -9.72 12.27
N PHE A 283 4.30 -8.44 12.53
CA PHE A 283 4.33 -7.83 13.85
C PHE A 283 3.05 -7.02 14.10
N ASP A 284 2.77 -6.72 15.37
CA ASP A 284 1.85 -5.65 15.70
C ASP A 284 2.52 -4.27 15.54
N SER A 285 1.76 -3.20 15.79
CA SER A 285 2.23 -1.83 15.64
C SER A 285 3.39 -1.43 16.58
N ASN A 286 3.66 -2.24 17.62
CA ASN A 286 4.69 -2.02 18.63
C ASN A 286 5.90 -2.97 18.45
N GLY A 287 5.93 -3.75 17.36
CA GLY A 287 7.03 -4.66 17.07
C GLY A 287 6.94 -6.03 17.74
N LYS A 288 5.80 -6.38 18.36
CA LYS A 288 5.60 -7.73 18.88
C LYS A 288 5.37 -8.70 17.73
N PHE A 289 6.13 -9.78 17.69
CA PHE A 289 5.98 -10.82 16.68
C PHE A 289 4.61 -11.51 16.75
N LEU A 290 4.01 -11.73 15.57
CA LEU A 290 2.72 -12.40 15.40
C LEU A 290 2.84 -13.69 14.57
N ALA A 291 3.55 -13.63 13.44
CA ALA A 291 3.65 -14.76 12.51
C ALA A 291 4.86 -14.62 11.58
N LYS A 292 5.23 -15.70 10.91
CA LYS A 292 6.17 -15.69 9.78
C LYS A 292 5.84 -16.80 8.80
N TRP A 293 6.26 -16.63 7.56
CA TRP A 293 6.24 -17.69 6.56
C TRP A 293 7.45 -17.59 5.63
N SER A 294 7.79 -18.71 5.01
CA SER A 294 8.92 -18.81 4.09
C SER A 294 8.53 -18.29 2.70
N VAL A 295 9.49 -17.64 2.05
CA VAL A 295 9.47 -17.24 0.65
C VAL A 295 10.72 -17.85 -0.02
N PRO A 296 10.65 -19.14 -0.43
CA PRO A 296 11.84 -19.89 -0.89
C PRO A 296 12.54 -19.28 -2.12
N GLN A 297 11.81 -18.47 -2.89
CA GLN A 297 12.30 -17.77 -4.08
C GLN A 297 13.30 -16.64 -3.73
N TRP A 298 13.35 -16.21 -2.46
CA TRP A 298 14.28 -15.20 -1.97
C TRP A 298 15.60 -15.83 -1.48
N GLY A 299 16.51 -14.96 -1.01
CA GLY A 299 17.78 -15.35 -0.38
C GLY A 299 19.02 -15.07 -1.21
N GLN A 300 18.92 -14.16 -2.18
CA GLN A 300 20.08 -13.60 -2.84
C GLN A 300 20.75 -12.54 -1.94
N PRO A 301 22.08 -12.35 -2.03
CA PRO A 301 22.81 -11.44 -1.13
C PRO A 301 22.54 -9.95 -1.38
N VAL A 302 22.02 -9.57 -2.55
CA VAL A 302 21.73 -8.17 -2.92
C VAL A 302 20.23 -8.05 -3.13
N GLY A 303 19.48 -7.92 -2.04
CA GLY A 303 18.02 -7.92 -2.10
C GLY A 303 17.44 -6.56 -2.49
N PHE A 304 16.59 -6.51 -3.53
CA PHE A 304 15.65 -5.41 -3.78
C PHE A 304 14.24 -5.98 -3.81
N GLU A 305 13.88 -6.68 -2.74
CA GLU A 305 12.53 -7.18 -2.51
C GLU A 305 11.67 -6.08 -1.94
N ASP A 306 10.47 -5.95 -2.49
CA ASP A 306 9.46 -5.04 -1.98
C ASP A 306 8.13 -5.76 -1.74
N LEU A 307 7.34 -5.16 -0.86
CA LEU A 307 6.02 -5.64 -0.48
C LEU A 307 4.98 -4.59 -0.86
N SER A 308 3.79 -5.04 -1.23
CA SER A 308 2.61 -4.18 -1.31
C SER A 308 1.38 -4.93 -0.81
N ILE A 309 0.45 -4.21 -0.19
CA ILE A 309 -0.71 -4.82 0.47
C ILE A 309 -2.03 -4.31 -0.08
N ASP A 310 -2.92 -5.25 -0.39
CA ASP A 310 -4.32 -4.97 -0.70
C ASP A 310 -5.20 -5.45 0.45
N SER A 311 -5.44 -4.58 1.43
CA SER A 311 -6.28 -4.88 2.59
C SER A 311 -7.73 -5.22 2.21
N ARG A 312 -8.22 -4.65 1.10
CA ARG A 312 -9.58 -4.87 0.63
C ARG A 312 -9.78 -6.32 0.22
N THR A 313 -8.77 -6.92 -0.42
CA THR A 313 -8.80 -8.32 -0.86
C THR A 313 -8.01 -9.26 0.05
N GLY A 314 -7.33 -8.75 1.07
CA GLY A 314 -6.50 -9.55 1.95
C GLY A 314 -5.33 -10.20 1.23
N ARG A 315 -4.68 -9.46 0.32
CA ARG A 315 -3.55 -9.96 -0.47
C ARG A 315 -2.29 -9.18 -0.17
N LEU A 316 -1.18 -9.89 -0.19
CA LEU A 316 0.17 -9.35 -0.12
C LEU A 316 0.90 -9.72 -1.40
N TYR A 317 1.48 -8.72 -2.04
CA TYR A 317 2.30 -8.81 -3.23
C TYR A 317 3.75 -8.68 -2.83
N ALA A 318 4.61 -9.54 -3.35
CA ALA A 318 6.03 -9.56 -3.06
C ALA A 318 6.84 -9.63 -4.34
N SER A 319 7.77 -8.71 -4.53
CA SER A 319 8.68 -8.67 -5.68
C SER A 319 10.10 -9.10 -5.29
N SER A 320 10.92 -9.33 -6.29
CA SER A 320 12.38 -9.47 -6.16
C SER A 320 13.00 -9.16 -7.51
N THR A 321 14.13 -8.45 -7.53
CA THR A 321 14.90 -8.17 -8.75
C THR A 321 15.45 -9.42 -9.44
N HIS A 322 15.43 -10.58 -8.78
CA HIS A 322 15.89 -11.85 -9.34
C HIS A 322 14.76 -12.68 -9.97
N LEU A 323 13.53 -12.18 -9.94
CA LEU A 323 12.37 -12.82 -10.52
C LEU A 323 11.90 -12.05 -11.75
N ASP A 324 11.12 -12.71 -12.60
CA ASP A 324 10.34 -12.09 -13.66
C ASP A 324 8.84 -12.07 -13.31
N ALA A 325 8.56 -12.03 -12.01
CA ALA A 325 7.25 -12.29 -11.46
C ALA A 325 6.99 -11.55 -10.15
N VAL A 326 5.71 -11.34 -9.82
CA VAL A 326 5.26 -10.88 -8.51
C VAL A 326 4.55 -12.03 -7.79
N LEU A 327 5.04 -12.42 -6.63
CA LEU A 327 4.44 -13.45 -5.79
C LEU A 327 3.21 -12.89 -5.08
N ILE A 328 2.16 -13.70 -4.93
CA ILE A 328 0.92 -13.31 -4.27
C ILE A 328 0.66 -14.27 -3.10
N PHE A 329 0.49 -13.70 -1.91
CA PHE A 329 0.12 -14.39 -0.69
C PHE A 329 -1.21 -13.84 -0.14
N ASP A 330 -1.90 -14.64 0.66
CA ASP A 330 -2.88 -14.10 1.60
C ASP A 330 -2.17 -13.44 2.79
N LEU A 331 -2.90 -12.70 3.62
CA LEU A 331 -2.33 -12.03 4.80
C LEU A 331 -1.91 -12.96 5.94
N ASN A 332 -2.10 -14.28 5.79
CA ASN A 332 -1.64 -15.31 6.71
C ASN A 332 -0.40 -16.07 6.19
N GLY A 333 0.08 -15.75 4.99
CA GLY A 333 1.26 -16.37 4.38
C GLY A 333 0.99 -17.55 3.44
N THR A 334 -0.28 -17.84 3.12
CA THR A 334 -0.63 -18.87 2.14
C THR A 334 -0.37 -18.34 0.73
N THR A 335 0.38 -19.07 -0.08
CA THR A 335 0.57 -18.72 -1.50
C THR A 335 -0.75 -18.80 -2.26
N ILE A 336 -1.18 -17.67 -2.83
CA ILE A 336 -2.36 -17.59 -3.69
C ILE A 336 -1.96 -17.85 -5.14
N GLY A 337 -0.80 -17.37 -5.57
CA GLY A 337 -0.32 -17.52 -6.93
C GLY A 337 0.82 -16.57 -7.25
N THR A 338 1.06 -16.38 -8.53
CA THR A 338 2.16 -15.55 -9.05
C THR A 338 1.67 -14.80 -10.29
N LEU A 339 1.99 -13.52 -10.41
CA LEU A 339 1.79 -12.74 -11.62
C LEU A 339 3.03 -12.86 -12.49
N ILE A 340 2.88 -13.45 -13.68
CA ILE A 340 3.95 -13.62 -14.67
C ILE A 340 3.48 -13.03 -15.99
N PRO A 341 3.57 -11.70 -16.16
CA PRO A 341 3.32 -11.06 -17.44
C PRO A 341 4.10 -11.72 -18.58
N LYS A 342 3.44 -11.94 -19.72
CA LYS A 342 4.05 -12.55 -20.91
C LYS A 342 4.64 -11.47 -21.82
N PRO A 343 5.61 -11.83 -22.70
CA PRO A 343 6.08 -10.92 -23.74
C PRO A 343 4.93 -10.32 -24.56
N PRO A 344 4.98 -9.02 -24.92
CA PRO A 344 6.09 -8.09 -24.71
C PRO A 344 6.21 -7.50 -23.29
N ASP A 345 5.19 -7.67 -22.45
CA ASP A 345 5.06 -7.01 -21.13
C ASP A 345 5.74 -7.77 -19.97
N LYS A 346 6.73 -8.62 -20.26
CA LYS A 346 7.44 -9.42 -19.25
C LYS A 346 8.02 -8.52 -18.15
N LEU A 347 8.07 -8.96 -16.89
CA LEU A 347 8.76 -8.22 -15.83
C LEU A 347 10.27 -8.48 -15.88
N GLU A 348 11.05 -7.44 -15.62
CA GLU A 348 12.51 -7.46 -15.68
C GLU A 348 13.08 -6.91 -14.38
N GLY A 349 13.23 -7.79 -13.39
CA GLY A 349 13.73 -7.45 -12.08
C GLY A 349 12.84 -6.43 -11.35
N PRO A 350 11.62 -6.82 -10.93
CA PRO A 350 10.72 -5.94 -10.20
C PRO A 350 11.31 -5.57 -8.83
N SER A 351 11.74 -4.31 -8.68
CA SER A 351 12.44 -3.79 -7.50
C SER A 351 11.53 -3.11 -6.48
N ALA A 352 10.41 -2.54 -6.93
CA ALA A 352 9.43 -1.90 -6.05
C ALA A 352 8.00 -2.00 -6.56
N LEU A 353 7.07 -1.92 -5.62
CA LEU A 353 5.64 -2.09 -5.84
C LEU A 353 4.85 -0.93 -5.22
N ALA A 354 3.93 -0.36 -6.00
CA ALA A 354 2.90 0.53 -5.47
C ALA A 354 1.52 0.05 -5.89
N LEU A 355 0.58 -0.01 -4.95
CA LEU A 355 -0.79 -0.43 -5.22
C LEU A 355 -1.75 0.74 -4.98
N VAL A 356 -2.38 1.21 -6.05
CA VAL A 356 -3.40 2.25 -5.98
C VAL A 356 -4.57 1.88 -6.87
N ASN A 357 -5.81 2.00 -6.36
CA ASN A 357 -7.03 1.80 -7.14
C ASN A 357 -7.07 0.47 -7.93
N ARG A 358 -6.62 -0.64 -7.31
CA ARG A 358 -6.53 -1.98 -7.93
C ARG A 358 -5.56 -2.07 -9.11
N LYS A 359 -4.68 -1.09 -9.29
CA LYS A 359 -3.56 -1.13 -10.22
C LYS A 359 -2.28 -1.34 -9.43
N LEU A 360 -1.56 -2.41 -9.77
CA LEU A 360 -0.24 -2.67 -9.23
C LEU A 360 0.80 -2.07 -10.18
N TYR A 361 1.48 -1.04 -9.72
CA TYR A 361 2.61 -0.41 -10.38
C TYR A 361 3.87 -1.17 -9.98
N VAL A 362 4.62 -1.62 -10.97
CA VAL A 362 5.82 -2.43 -10.79
C VAL A 362 6.98 -1.69 -11.42
N LEU A 363 7.95 -1.30 -10.60
CA LEU A 363 9.20 -0.72 -11.08
C LEU A 363 10.14 -1.85 -11.48
N ASN A 364 10.50 -1.92 -12.76
CA ASN A 364 11.41 -2.93 -13.30
C ASN A 364 12.82 -2.32 -13.36
N MET A 365 13.68 -2.71 -12.43
CA MET A 365 15.05 -2.22 -12.36
C MET A 365 15.90 -2.73 -13.54
N GLY A 366 15.72 -3.99 -13.94
CA GLY A 366 16.45 -4.56 -15.08
C GLY A 366 16.07 -3.92 -16.41
N GLY A 367 14.80 -3.53 -16.54
CA GLY A 367 14.24 -2.93 -17.75
C GLY A 367 14.15 -1.40 -17.75
N ASN A 368 14.51 -0.73 -16.65
CA ASN A 368 14.38 0.72 -16.44
C ASN A 368 13.01 1.28 -16.90
N ARG A 369 11.92 0.63 -16.45
CA ARG A 369 10.55 0.98 -16.83
C ARG A 369 9.55 0.71 -15.72
N VAL A 370 8.37 1.33 -15.82
CA VAL A 370 7.24 1.06 -14.93
C VAL A 370 6.15 0.30 -15.67
N SER A 371 5.77 -0.86 -15.15
CA SER A 371 4.63 -1.65 -15.63
C SER A 371 3.41 -1.43 -14.76
N ILE A 372 2.21 -1.42 -15.36
CA ILE A 372 0.95 -1.45 -14.62
C ILE A 372 0.23 -2.76 -14.88
N ILE A 373 -0.18 -3.41 -13.80
CA ILE A 373 -1.02 -4.61 -13.83
C ILE A 373 -2.40 -4.24 -13.25
N ASP A 374 -3.46 -4.34 -14.06
CA ASP A 374 -4.83 -4.19 -13.56
C ASP A 374 -5.27 -5.47 -12.83
N LEU A 375 -5.58 -5.34 -11.54
CA LEU A 375 -5.97 -6.45 -10.68
C LEU A 375 -7.49 -6.63 -10.60
N GLN A 376 -8.27 -5.94 -11.44
CA GLN A 376 -9.72 -6.13 -11.51
C GLN A 376 -10.10 -7.51 -12.03
N THR A 377 -11.16 -8.07 -11.46
CA THR A 377 -11.72 -9.35 -11.89
C THR A 377 -12.46 -9.21 -13.22
N ALA A 378 -12.59 -10.33 -13.96
CA ALA A 378 -13.37 -10.37 -15.20
C ALA A 378 -14.83 -9.90 -15.00
N ALA A 379 -15.41 -10.13 -13.82
CA ALA A 379 -16.75 -9.63 -13.45
C ALA A 379 -16.80 -8.10 -13.31
N GLU A 380 -15.78 -7.48 -12.71
CA GLU A 380 -15.66 -6.03 -12.59
C GLU A 380 -15.44 -5.36 -13.97
N MET A 381 -14.66 -5.98 -14.84
CA MET A 381 -14.46 -5.52 -16.22
C MET A 381 -15.74 -5.59 -17.07
N LYS A 382 -16.56 -6.64 -16.92
CA LYS A 382 -17.84 -6.78 -17.62
C LYS A 382 -18.86 -5.71 -17.19
N HIS A 383 -18.85 -5.36 -15.90
CA HIS A 383 -19.69 -4.30 -15.37
C HIS A 383 -19.27 -2.91 -15.89
N ARG A 384 -17.97 -2.67 -16.08
CA ARG A 384 -17.46 -1.42 -16.65
C ARG A 384 -17.83 -1.25 -18.13
N ARG A 385 -17.67 -2.30 -18.95
CA ARG A 385 -18.06 -2.29 -20.37
C ARG A 385 -19.54 -2.02 -20.59
N THR A 386 -20.41 -2.55 -19.72
CA THR A 386 -21.86 -2.29 -19.79
C THR A 386 -22.24 -0.87 -19.38
N THR A 387 -21.52 -0.25 -18.44
CA THR A 387 -21.74 1.16 -18.09
C THR A 387 -21.19 2.15 -19.11
N THR A 388 -20.10 1.83 -19.83
CA THR A 388 -19.57 2.70 -20.90
C THR A 388 -20.44 2.65 -22.16
N SER A 389 -21.15 1.55 -22.41
CA SER A 389 -22.05 1.39 -23.57
C SER A 389 -23.39 2.17 -23.46
N GLN A 390 -23.70 2.82 -22.34
CA GLN A 390 -24.95 3.56 -22.15
C GLN A 390 -24.84 5.09 -22.35
N ARG A 391 -23.72 5.60 -22.86
CA ARG A 391 -23.60 7.00 -23.30
C ARG A 391 -23.11 7.06 -24.73
N VAL A 392 -24.03 6.98 -25.69
CA VAL A 392 -24.20 7.86 -26.87
C VAL A 392 -25.41 7.33 -27.63
N GLN A 393 -26.54 8.03 -27.53
CA GLN A 393 -27.57 8.00 -28.56
C GLN A 393 -28.07 9.43 -28.70
N PHE A 394 -27.60 10.12 -29.75
CA PHE A 394 -28.10 11.43 -30.14
C PHE A 394 -29.50 11.25 -30.73
N CYS A 395 -30.51 11.87 -30.11
CA CYS A 395 -31.79 12.11 -30.79
C CYS A 395 -31.61 13.29 -31.75
N ARG A 396 -31.80 13.04 -33.04
CA ARG A 396 -32.17 14.08 -34.02
C ARG A 396 -33.57 14.58 -33.69
N THR A 397 -33.75 15.88 -33.67
CA THR A 397 -35.05 16.52 -33.86
C THR A 397 -34.99 17.31 -35.15
N ASP A 398 -35.56 16.74 -36.21
CA ASP A 398 -35.95 17.47 -37.41
C ASP A 398 -37.47 17.66 -37.34
N ALA A 399 -37.91 18.90 -37.18
CA ALA A 399 -39.09 19.55 -37.78
C ALA A 399 -39.21 20.96 -37.23
#